data_AF-A0A1M6SSA2-F1
#
_entry.id   AF-A0A1M6SSA2-F1
#
_cell.length_a   1.000
_cell.length_b   1.000
_cell.length_c   1.000
_cell.angle_alpha   90.00
_cell.angle_beta   90.00
_cell.angle_gamma   90.00
#
_symmetry.space_group_name_H-M   'P 1'
#
loop_
_entity.id
_entity.type
_entity.pdbx_description
1 polymer ?
#
loop_
_entity_poly.entity_id
_entity_poly.type
_entity_poly.pdbx_seq_one_letter_code
_entity_poly.pdbx_strand_id
1 'polypeptide(L)'
;MLLRKDLPAAKDARIYKSIERTFLGYSKLSLGMLSFAVFLGKLNIIAEYTGKIHVSVVLEYLAIGLSLLGVFMVSFGLFTFSRDIKYLEGGIEVSPKEVTDPRIYMAAERTFLAWVRTAISLIVFGFVIEKFEFFIVQLENVFHMHVGKDGSHHTLISIGVFVIIIGIATLLLGAFNFYKTIKDVDIGYYRTRVWLYKLYGAIIFFTCLVLFVYVLRLF
;
A
#
# COMPACT_ATOMS: atom_id res chain seq x y z
N MET A 1 9.82 3.17 -15.69
CA MET A 1 11.14 2.66 -16.09
C MET A 1 11.64 3.49 -17.27
N LEU A 2 12.10 4.72 -17.01
CA LEU A 2 12.60 5.68 -18.01
C LEU A 2 14.11 5.87 -17.77
N LEU A 3 14.89 4.87 -18.20
CA LEU A 3 16.35 4.91 -18.25
C LEU A 3 16.80 5.41 -19.62
N ARG A 4 16.53 6.67 -19.96
CA ARG A 4 17.16 7.30 -21.13
C ARG A 4 17.55 8.73 -20.79
N LYS A 5 18.86 8.93 -20.67
CA LYS A 5 19.53 10.22 -20.37
C LYS A 5 19.33 11.27 -21.47
N ASP A 6 18.67 10.93 -22.58
CA ASP A 6 18.58 11.75 -23.79
C ASP A 6 17.26 12.53 -23.92
N LEU A 7 16.35 12.42 -22.94
CA LEU A 7 15.12 13.22 -22.94
C LEU A 7 15.37 14.51 -22.15
N PRO A 8 15.02 15.69 -22.68
CA PRO A 8 15.11 16.93 -21.91
C PRO A 8 14.20 16.82 -20.69
N ALA A 9 14.78 16.94 -19.49
CA ALA A 9 14.01 16.99 -18.26
C ALA A 9 13.06 18.20 -18.32
N ALA A 10 11.76 17.93 -18.21
CA ALA A 10 10.72 18.94 -18.34
C ALA A 10 9.81 18.85 -17.13
N LYS A 11 9.55 19.98 -16.48
CA LYS A 11 8.60 20.08 -15.36
C LYS A 11 7.15 20.08 -15.88
N ASP A 12 6.77 19.01 -16.59
CA ASP A 12 5.42 18.80 -17.13
C ASP A 12 4.56 17.99 -16.14
N ALA A 13 3.40 18.53 -15.80
CA ALA A 13 2.31 17.92 -15.04
C ALA A 13 2.05 16.45 -15.39
N ARG A 14 2.06 16.12 -16.69
CA ARG A 14 1.73 14.79 -17.21
C ARG A 14 2.79 13.75 -16.82
N ILE A 15 4.05 14.16 -16.80
CA ILE A 15 5.17 13.27 -16.45
C ILE A 15 5.16 12.98 -14.97
N TYR A 16 4.94 13.99 -14.12
CA TYR A 16 4.75 13.82 -12.68
C TYR A 16 3.63 12.82 -12.36
N LYS A 17 2.47 12.97 -13.03
CA LYS A 17 1.31 12.08 -12.83
C LYS A 17 1.53 10.65 -13.35
N SER A 18 2.42 10.48 -14.33
CA SER A 18 2.85 9.17 -14.82
C SER A 18 3.72 8.46 -13.77
N ILE A 19 4.72 9.16 -13.23
CA ILE A 19 5.61 8.65 -12.18
C ILE A 19 4.83 8.32 -10.91
N GLU A 20 3.89 9.19 -10.52
CA GLU A 20 2.97 8.93 -9.40
C GLU A 20 2.22 7.61 -9.58
N ARG A 21 1.68 7.35 -10.79
CA ARG A 21 0.94 6.12 -11.07
C ARG A 21 1.81 4.89 -10.97
N THR A 22 3.07 4.98 -11.41
CA THR A 22 4.04 3.88 -11.28
C THR A 22 4.36 3.61 -9.81
N PHE A 23 4.63 4.66 -9.03
CA PHE A 23 4.87 4.55 -7.58
C PHE A 23 3.67 3.94 -6.84
N LEU A 24 2.47 4.38 -7.18
CA LEU A 24 1.22 3.81 -6.67
C LEU A 24 1.08 2.34 -7.02
N GLY A 25 1.47 1.94 -8.24
CA GLY A 25 1.48 0.54 -8.66
C GLY A 25 2.32 -0.33 -7.73
N TYR A 26 3.57 0.06 -7.46
CA TYR A 26 4.46 -0.64 -6.53
C TYR A 26 3.89 -0.73 -5.12
N SER A 27 3.35 0.39 -4.62
CA SER A 27 2.77 0.48 -3.28
C SER A 27 1.56 -0.45 -3.12
N LYS A 28 0.67 -0.49 -4.12
CA LYS A 28 -0.52 -1.36 -4.12
C LYS A 28 -0.16 -2.83 -4.11
N LEU A 29 0.80 -3.22 -4.95
CA LEU A 29 1.26 -4.60 -5.03
C LEU A 29 1.89 -5.03 -3.71
N SER A 30 2.78 -4.19 -3.14
CA SER A 30 3.40 -4.43 -1.83
C SER A 30 2.38 -4.64 -0.70
N LEU A 31 1.40 -3.74 -0.58
CA LEU A 31 0.35 -3.84 0.45
C LEU A 31 -0.50 -5.11 0.28
N GLY A 32 -0.83 -5.50 -0.95
CA GLY A 32 -1.56 -6.73 -1.22
C GLY A 32 -0.76 -7.98 -0.81
N MET A 33 0.53 -8.02 -1.13
CA MET A 33 1.42 -9.14 -0.78
C MET A 33 1.60 -9.27 0.73
N LEU A 34 1.77 -8.16 1.45
CA LEU A 34 1.90 -8.16 2.90
C LEU A 34 0.60 -8.53 3.59
N SER A 35 -0.55 -8.03 3.11
CA SER A 35 -1.86 -8.41 3.65
C SER A 35 -2.13 -9.91 3.46
N PHE A 36 -1.74 -10.45 2.30
CA PHE A 36 -1.86 -11.89 2.06
C PHE A 36 -0.88 -12.71 2.90
N ALA A 37 0.35 -12.22 3.13
CA ALA A 37 1.30 -12.85 4.04
C ALA A 37 0.77 -12.94 5.49
N VAL A 38 0.13 -11.88 5.99
CA VAL A 38 -0.55 -11.89 7.30
C VAL A 38 -1.64 -12.95 7.33
N PHE A 39 -2.46 -13.04 6.28
CA PHE A 39 -3.51 -14.04 6.17
C PHE A 39 -2.96 -15.48 6.19
N LEU A 40 -1.88 -15.75 5.46
CA LEU A 40 -1.20 -17.05 5.49
C LEU A 40 -0.65 -17.39 6.87
N GLY A 41 -0.12 -16.40 7.60
CA GLY A 41 0.26 -16.56 9.00
C GLY A 41 -0.90 -17.02 9.87
N LYS A 42 -2.08 -16.40 9.74
CA LYS A 42 -3.28 -16.85 10.46
C LYS A 42 -3.69 -18.28 10.09
N LEU A 43 -3.55 -18.68 8.83
CA LEU A 43 -3.80 -20.07 8.42
C LEU A 43 -2.77 -21.04 8.99
N ASN A 44 -1.52 -20.62 9.16
CA ASN A 44 -0.47 -21.46 9.74
C ASN A 44 -0.81 -21.89 11.17
N ILE A 45 -1.38 -20.99 11.97
CA ILE A 45 -1.84 -21.29 13.35
C ILE A 45 -2.81 -22.48 13.36
N ILE A 46 -3.74 -22.53 12.39
CA ILE A 46 -4.69 -23.64 12.23
C ILE A 46 -3.97 -24.92 11.78
N ALA A 47 -3.02 -24.81 10.86
CA ALA A 47 -2.30 -25.94 10.29
C ALA A 47 -1.40 -26.63 11.34
N GLU A 48 -0.69 -25.86 12.15
CA GLU A 48 0.06 -26.35 13.32
C GLU A 48 -0.85 -27.09 14.28
N TYR A 49 -2.01 -26.49 14.57
CA TYR A 49 -2.99 -27.09 15.46
C TYR A 49 -3.56 -28.41 14.93
N THR A 50 -3.81 -28.50 13.62
CA THR A 50 -4.30 -29.73 12.98
C THR A 50 -3.22 -30.84 12.89
N GLY A 51 -2.00 -30.57 13.37
CA GLY A 51 -0.88 -31.50 13.29
C GLY A 51 -0.34 -31.69 11.86
N LYS A 52 -0.67 -30.80 10.92
CA LYS A 52 -0.25 -30.89 9.52
C LYS A 52 1.08 -30.15 9.30
N ILE A 53 2.16 -30.75 9.80
CA ILE A 53 3.52 -30.17 9.80
C ILE A 53 3.96 -29.73 8.39
N HIS A 54 3.74 -30.55 7.36
CA HIS A 54 4.12 -30.21 5.98
C HIS A 54 3.41 -28.94 5.46
N VAL A 55 2.14 -28.75 5.83
CA VAL A 55 1.36 -27.59 5.39
C VAL A 55 1.82 -26.34 6.13
N SER A 56 2.09 -26.46 7.43
CA SER A 56 2.58 -25.37 8.27
C SER A 56 3.90 -24.79 7.74
N VAL A 57 4.90 -25.65 7.50
CA VAL A 57 6.21 -25.25 6.98
C VAL A 57 6.09 -24.54 5.62
N VAL A 58 5.23 -25.03 4.73
CA VAL A 58 4.99 -24.40 3.42
C VAL A 58 4.35 -23.01 3.57
N LEU A 59 3.37 -22.87 4.46
CA LEU A 59 2.70 -21.59 4.72
C LEU A 59 3.67 -20.55 5.31
N GLU A 60 4.53 -20.96 6.23
CA GLU A 60 5.57 -20.12 6.83
C GLU A 60 6.53 -19.58 5.77
N TYR A 61 7.19 -20.46 5.00
CA TYR A 61 8.12 -20.02 3.95
C TYR A 61 7.44 -19.15 2.89
N LEU A 62 6.20 -19.47 2.51
CA LEU A 62 5.43 -18.68 1.57
C LEU A 62 5.14 -17.27 2.12
N ALA A 63 4.71 -17.18 3.38
CA ALA A 63 4.39 -15.91 4.03
C ALA A 63 5.64 -15.03 4.20
N ILE A 64 6.75 -15.59 4.68
CA ILE A 64 8.03 -14.89 4.81
C ILE A 64 8.50 -14.41 3.44
N GLY A 65 8.49 -15.28 2.42
CA GLY A 65 8.91 -14.94 1.06
C GLY A 65 8.07 -13.80 0.45
N LEU A 66 6.75 -13.85 0.59
CA LEU A 66 5.84 -12.78 0.14
C LEU A 66 6.08 -11.47 0.88
N SER A 67 6.34 -11.54 2.19
CA SER A 67 6.58 -10.35 3.00
C SER A 67 7.88 -9.64 2.62
N LEU A 68 8.97 -10.41 2.39
CA LEU A 68 10.25 -9.89 1.90
C LEU A 68 10.11 -9.25 0.53
N LEU A 69 9.40 -9.93 -0.39
CA LEU A 69 9.16 -9.40 -1.74
C LEU A 69 8.31 -8.12 -1.68
N GLY A 70 7.30 -8.07 -0.82
CA GLY A 70 6.50 -6.87 -0.56
C GLY A 70 7.34 -5.68 -0.07
N VAL A 71 8.21 -5.90 0.91
CA VAL A 71 9.13 -4.87 1.43
C VAL A 71 10.13 -4.42 0.36
N PHE A 72 10.67 -5.35 -0.42
CA PHE A 72 11.55 -5.04 -1.54
C PHE A 72 10.85 -4.16 -2.56
N MET A 73 9.61 -4.47 -2.94
CA MET A 73 8.85 -3.69 -3.92
C MET A 73 8.56 -2.26 -3.46
N VAL A 74 8.17 -2.05 -2.20
CA VAL A 74 7.92 -0.67 -1.70
C VAL A 74 9.23 0.12 -1.59
N SER A 75 10.32 -0.53 -1.16
CA SER A 75 11.64 0.10 -1.06
C SER A 75 12.17 0.51 -2.44
N PHE A 76 12.06 -0.40 -3.42
CA PHE A 76 12.41 -0.13 -4.81
C PHE A 76 11.52 0.97 -5.43
N GLY A 77 10.21 0.95 -5.13
CA GLY A 77 9.26 1.99 -5.53
C GLY A 77 9.66 3.38 -5.00
N LEU A 78 10.00 3.49 -3.72
CA LEU A 78 10.45 4.76 -3.13
C LEU A 78 11.78 5.24 -3.70
N PHE A 79 12.72 4.32 -3.93
CA PHE A 79 14.02 4.65 -4.52
C PHE A 79 13.86 5.20 -5.94
N THR A 80 13.08 4.52 -6.78
CA THR A 80 12.80 4.96 -8.16
C THR A 80 12.06 6.29 -8.17
N PHE A 81 11.00 6.42 -7.36
CA PHE A 81 10.25 7.67 -7.23
C PHE A 81 11.13 8.85 -6.81
N SER A 82 11.99 8.66 -5.81
CA SER A 82 12.90 9.72 -5.33
C SER A 82 13.89 10.15 -6.40
N ARG A 83 14.41 9.21 -7.20
CA ARG A 83 15.30 9.51 -8.32
C ARG A 83 14.58 10.25 -9.44
N ASP A 84 13.38 9.80 -9.79
CA ASP A 84 12.58 10.38 -10.87
C ASP A 84 12.16 11.82 -10.52
N ILE A 85 11.75 12.06 -9.27
CA ILE A 85 11.45 13.41 -8.76
C ILE A 85 12.67 14.32 -8.85
N LYS A 86 13.83 13.88 -8.37
CA LYS A 86 15.06 14.69 -8.41
C LYS A 86 15.48 15.03 -9.84
N TYR A 87 15.25 14.11 -10.77
CA TYR A 87 15.49 14.33 -12.20
C TYR A 87 14.55 15.39 -12.79
N LEU A 88 13.28 15.38 -12.41
CA LEU A 88 12.29 16.37 -12.88
C LEU A 88 12.48 17.76 -12.29
N GLU A 89 12.90 17.87 -11.03
CA GLU A 89 13.18 19.17 -10.38
C GLU A 89 14.30 19.94 -11.09
N GLY A 90 15.27 19.23 -11.69
CA GLY A 90 16.35 19.82 -12.49
C GLY A 90 15.97 20.17 -13.94
N GLY A 91 14.72 19.93 -14.34
CA GLY A 91 14.24 20.18 -15.70
C GLY A 91 13.80 21.61 -15.99
N ILE A 92 13.67 21.91 -17.28
CA ILE A 92 13.18 23.20 -17.78
C ILE A 92 11.71 23.37 -17.37
N GLU A 93 11.34 24.56 -16.91
CA GLU A 93 9.95 24.92 -16.65
C GLU A 93 9.20 25.05 -17.97
N VAL A 94 8.23 24.18 -18.21
CA VAL A 94 7.39 24.23 -19.40
C VAL A 94 6.36 25.32 -19.17
N SER A 95 6.20 26.22 -20.16
CA SER A 95 5.14 27.24 -20.15
C SER A 95 3.79 26.60 -19.81
N PRO A 96 2.93 27.24 -18.99
CA PRO A 96 1.58 26.76 -18.70
C PRO A 96 0.83 26.56 -20.00
N LYS A 97 0.83 25.32 -20.52
CA LYS A 97 0.23 25.02 -21.81
C LYS A 97 -1.27 24.94 -21.63
N GLU A 98 -1.96 25.98 -22.12
CA GLU A 98 -3.40 26.10 -22.39
C GLU A 98 -4.33 25.44 -21.35
N VAL A 99 -4.49 26.16 -20.24
CA VAL A 99 -5.62 26.34 -19.30
C VAL A 99 -6.59 25.18 -19.00
N THR A 100 -6.95 24.25 -19.89
CA THR A 100 -7.88 23.14 -19.56
C THR A 100 -7.75 21.98 -20.56
N ASP A 101 -6.66 21.21 -20.53
CA ASP A 101 -6.62 19.94 -21.26
C ASP A 101 -7.53 18.92 -20.54
N PRO A 102 -8.66 18.48 -21.14
CA PRO A 102 -9.59 17.53 -20.52
C PRO A 102 -8.91 16.20 -20.15
N ARG A 103 -7.78 15.89 -20.80
CA ARG A 103 -6.98 14.70 -20.51
C ARG A 103 -6.44 14.70 -19.09
N ILE A 104 -6.18 15.87 -18.49
CA ILE A 104 -5.71 15.98 -17.10
C ILE A 104 -6.81 15.57 -16.13
N TYR A 105 -8.05 16.01 -16.36
CA TYR A 105 -9.24 15.62 -15.59
C TYR A 105 -9.48 14.12 -15.67
N MET A 106 -9.56 13.57 -16.89
CA MET A 106 -9.75 12.13 -17.11
C MET A 106 -8.62 11.30 -16.48
N ALA A 107 -7.38 11.81 -16.50
CA ALA A 107 -6.27 11.15 -15.82
C ALA A 107 -6.42 11.21 -14.29
N ALA A 108 -6.97 12.30 -13.73
CA ALA A 108 -7.17 12.48 -12.29
C ALA A 108 -8.24 11.53 -11.76
N GLU A 109 -9.34 11.42 -12.51
CA GLU A 109 -10.44 10.52 -12.22
C GLU A 109 -9.97 9.05 -12.24
N ARG A 110 -9.22 8.64 -13.28
CA ARG A 110 -8.64 7.28 -13.33
C ARG A 110 -7.72 6.99 -12.16
N THR A 111 -6.89 7.96 -11.75
CA THR A 111 -6.05 7.78 -10.57
C THR A 111 -6.92 7.63 -9.33
N PHE A 112 -7.91 8.51 -9.14
CA PHE A 112 -8.83 8.46 -8.00
C PHE A 112 -9.59 7.14 -7.90
N LEU A 113 -10.19 6.65 -8.99
CA LEU A 113 -10.85 5.34 -9.01
C LEU A 113 -9.88 4.20 -8.68
N ALA A 114 -8.62 4.32 -9.09
CA ALA A 114 -7.60 3.35 -8.72
C ALA A 114 -7.25 3.41 -7.22
N TRP A 115 -7.34 4.57 -6.57
CA TRP A 115 -7.20 4.72 -5.10
C TRP A 115 -8.40 4.14 -4.36
N VAL A 116 -9.62 4.43 -4.82
CA VAL A 116 -10.86 3.88 -4.26
C VAL A 116 -10.83 2.35 -4.28
N ARG A 117 -10.48 1.75 -5.42
CA ARG A 117 -10.38 0.28 -5.55
C ARG A 117 -9.42 -0.31 -4.53
N THR A 118 -8.26 0.31 -4.33
CA THR A 118 -7.26 -0.21 -3.40
C THR A 118 -7.64 -0.01 -1.95
N ALA A 119 -8.29 1.10 -1.61
CA ALA A 119 -8.87 1.29 -0.29
C ALA A 119 -9.92 0.22 0.02
N ILE A 120 -10.83 -0.06 -0.91
CA ILE A 120 -11.86 -1.09 -0.74
C ILE A 120 -11.20 -2.48 -0.57
N SER A 121 -10.21 -2.83 -1.40
CA SER A 121 -9.50 -4.11 -1.26
C SER A 121 -8.84 -4.26 0.11
N LEU A 122 -8.19 -3.20 0.63
CA LEU A 122 -7.59 -3.22 1.96
C LEU A 122 -8.64 -3.36 3.07
N ILE A 123 -9.75 -2.63 2.99
CA ILE A 123 -10.83 -2.71 3.97
C ILE A 123 -11.42 -4.13 4.01
N VAL A 124 -11.69 -4.72 2.85
CA VAL A 124 -12.22 -6.09 2.75
C VAL A 124 -11.21 -7.10 3.31
N PHE A 125 -9.93 -6.99 2.94
CA PHE A 125 -8.89 -7.87 3.48
C PHE A 125 -8.74 -7.75 4.99
N GLY A 126 -8.68 -6.53 5.52
CA GLY A 126 -8.58 -6.29 6.97
C GLY A 126 -9.78 -6.87 7.72
N PHE A 127 -10.99 -6.77 7.15
CA PHE A 127 -12.18 -7.41 7.71
C PHE A 127 -12.08 -8.94 7.72
N VAL A 128 -11.58 -9.55 6.64
CA VAL A 128 -11.35 -11.01 6.60
C VAL A 128 -10.36 -11.43 7.69
N ILE A 129 -9.23 -10.72 7.82
CA ILE A 129 -8.22 -11.01 8.85
C ILE A 129 -8.84 -10.91 10.26
N GLU A 130 -9.63 -9.86 10.52
CA GLU A 130 -10.33 -9.69 11.81
C GLU A 130 -11.29 -10.84 12.11
N LYS A 131 -12.10 -11.24 11.13
CA LYS A 131 -13.05 -12.35 11.30
C LYS A 131 -12.35 -13.68 11.52
N PHE A 132 -11.19 -13.89 10.90
CA PHE A 132 -10.36 -15.05 11.17
C PHE A 132 -9.81 -15.05 12.61
N GLU A 133 -9.36 -13.91 13.14
CA GLU A 133 -8.92 -13.83 14.54
C GLU A 133 -10.06 -14.19 15.51
N PHE A 134 -11.24 -13.60 15.31
CA PHE A 134 -12.41 -13.91 16.13
C PHE A 134 -12.79 -15.40 16.06
N PHE A 135 -12.70 -16.00 14.88
CA PHE A 135 -12.98 -17.43 14.70
C PHE A 135 -12.00 -18.32 15.49
N ILE A 136 -10.70 -17.98 15.52
CA ILE A 136 -9.70 -18.72 16.29
C ILE A 136 -9.99 -18.65 17.79
N VAL A 137 -10.30 -17.46 18.32
CA VAL A 137 -10.68 -17.28 19.73
C VAL A 137 -11.94 -18.08 20.07
N GLN A 138 -12.92 -18.11 19.16
CA GLN A 138 -14.14 -18.88 19.38
C GLN A 138 -13.86 -20.39 19.39
N LEU A 139 -12.96 -20.89 18.53
CA LEU A 139 -12.52 -22.29 18.54
C LEU A 139 -11.83 -22.63 19.87
N GLU A 140 -10.98 -21.74 20.39
CA GLU A 140 -10.33 -21.89 21.67
C GLU A 140 -11.34 -22.10 22.81
N ASN A 141 -12.35 -21.23 22.87
CA ASN A 141 -13.41 -21.28 23.88
C ASN A 141 -14.29 -22.53 23.77
N VAL A 142 -14.62 -22.97 22.55
CA VAL A 142 -15.52 -24.12 22.32
C VAL A 142 -14.82 -25.45 22.59
N PHE A 143 -13.54 -25.55 22.25
CA PHE A 143 -12.79 -26.81 22.37
C PHE A 143 -11.89 -26.88 23.62
N HIS A 144 -11.91 -25.86 24.49
CA HIS A 144 -11.04 -25.75 25.67
C HIS A 144 -9.54 -25.95 25.35
N MET A 145 -9.15 -25.62 24.12
CA MET A 145 -7.76 -25.64 23.69
C MET A 145 -7.10 -24.38 24.23
N HIS A 146 -5.80 -24.40 24.52
CA HIS A 146 -5.04 -23.15 24.70
C HIS A 146 -4.35 -22.85 23.38
N VAL A 147 -4.93 -21.97 22.58
CA VAL A 147 -4.33 -21.52 21.31
C VAL A 147 -3.47 -20.30 21.63
N GLY A 148 -2.35 -20.53 22.33
CA GLY A 148 -1.48 -19.43 22.72
C GLY A 148 -0.12 -19.88 23.24
N LYS A 149 0.90 -19.81 22.38
CA LYS A 149 2.24 -19.43 22.82
C LYS A 149 2.22 -17.91 22.96
N ASP A 150 2.29 -17.45 24.20
CA ASP A 150 2.30 -16.05 24.64
C ASP A 150 1.00 -15.26 24.42
N GLY A 151 0.47 -14.69 25.50
CA GLY A 151 -0.72 -13.84 25.59
C GLY A 151 -0.67 -12.51 24.83
N SER A 152 -0.20 -12.53 23.59
CA SER A 152 -0.06 -11.40 22.67
C SER A 152 -1.33 -11.13 21.84
N HIS A 153 -2.35 -12.00 21.95
CA HIS A 153 -3.66 -11.81 21.31
C HIS A 153 -4.42 -10.56 21.79
N HIS A 154 -4.01 -9.95 22.91
CA HIS A 154 -4.53 -8.68 23.40
C HIS A 154 -3.62 -7.50 23.04
N THR A 155 -3.35 -7.29 21.75
CA THR A 155 -2.88 -5.98 21.32
C THR A 155 -4.10 -5.04 21.32
N LEU A 156 -3.97 -3.80 21.81
CA LEU A 156 -5.09 -2.82 21.89
C LEU A 156 -5.84 -2.61 20.56
N ILE A 157 -5.19 -2.94 19.44
CA ILE A 157 -5.73 -2.90 18.08
C ILE A 157 -5.31 -4.20 17.38
N SER A 158 -6.28 -4.98 16.90
CA SER A 158 -6.02 -6.13 16.03
C SER A 158 -5.38 -5.69 14.71
N ILE A 159 -4.53 -6.55 14.14
CA ILE A 159 -3.91 -6.30 12.82
C ILE A 159 -4.95 -6.10 11.72
N GLY A 160 -6.11 -6.77 11.81
CA GLY A 160 -7.23 -6.61 10.86
C GLY A 160 -7.79 -5.19 10.89
N VAL A 161 -8.05 -4.67 12.10
CA VAL A 161 -8.47 -3.27 12.32
C VAL A 161 -7.42 -2.29 11.81
N PHE A 162 -6.13 -2.54 12.05
CA PHE A 162 -5.05 -1.69 11.53
C PHE A 162 -5.09 -1.60 9.99
N VAL A 163 -5.25 -2.72 9.29
CA VAL A 163 -5.35 -2.77 7.83
C VAL A 163 -6.59 -2.01 7.32
N ILE A 164 -7.73 -2.10 8.03
CA ILE A 164 -8.94 -1.32 7.71
C ILE A 164 -8.67 0.18 7.83
N ILE A 165 -8.05 0.63 8.93
CA ILE A 165 -7.72 2.05 9.16
C ILE A 165 -6.83 2.58 8.03
N ILE A 166 -5.83 1.81 7.60
CA ILE A 166 -4.99 2.17 6.45
C ILE A 166 -5.82 2.26 5.16
N GLY A 167 -6.75 1.34 4.93
CA GLY A 167 -7.66 1.38 3.79
C GLY A 167 -8.50 2.66 3.76
N ILE A 168 -9.08 3.04 4.91
CA ILE A 168 -9.84 4.29 5.07
C ILE A 168 -8.94 5.51 4.85
N ALA A 169 -7.75 5.54 5.45
CA ALA A 169 -6.79 6.62 5.25
C ALA A 169 -6.40 6.78 3.78
N THR A 170 -6.18 5.66 3.08
CA THR A 170 -5.89 5.63 1.64
C THR A 170 -7.04 6.21 0.81
N LEU A 171 -8.30 5.93 1.19
CA LEU A 171 -9.49 6.50 0.55
C LEU A 171 -9.55 8.02 0.71
N LEU A 172 -9.39 8.51 1.94
CA LEU A 172 -9.43 9.93 2.28
C LEU A 172 -8.32 10.71 1.56
N LEU A 173 -7.10 10.15 1.54
CA LEU A 173 -5.97 10.73 0.82
C LEU A 173 -6.20 10.78 -0.68
N GLY A 174 -6.73 9.70 -1.28
CA GLY A 174 -7.09 9.66 -2.69
C GLY A 174 -8.13 10.72 -3.06
N ALA A 175 -9.17 10.88 -2.22
CA ALA A 175 -10.19 11.91 -2.40
C ALA A 175 -9.62 13.32 -2.28
N PHE A 176 -8.80 13.57 -1.25
CA PHE A 176 -8.15 14.86 -1.06
C PHE A 176 -7.25 15.24 -2.24
N ASN A 177 -6.44 14.30 -2.73
CA ASN A 177 -5.58 14.50 -3.89
C ASN A 177 -6.39 14.80 -5.15
N PHE A 178 -7.53 14.13 -5.33
CA PHE A 178 -8.44 14.37 -6.45
C PHE A 178 -9.05 15.78 -6.40
N TYR A 179 -9.73 16.14 -5.30
CA TYR A 179 -10.34 17.47 -5.16
C TYR A 179 -9.32 18.60 -5.33
N LYS A 180 -8.12 18.41 -4.77
CA LYS A 180 -7.04 19.39 -4.89
C LYS A 180 -6.51 19.50 -6.31
N THR A 181 -6.35 18.37 -7.00
CA THR A 181 -5.96 18.34 -8.42
C THR A 181 -6.97 19.09 -9.28
N ILE A 182 -8.26 18.87 -9.07
CA ILE A 182 -9.32 19.56 -9.81
C ILE A 182 -9.25 21.07 -9.57
N LYS A 183 -9.15 21.49 -8.29
CA LYS A 183 -9.03 22.91 -7.94
C LYS A 183 -7.79 23.58 -8.51
N ASP A 184 -6.63 22.91 -8.48
CA ASP A 184 -5.37 23.45 -9.03
C ASP A 184 -5.46 23.56 -10.59
N VAL A 185 -6.23 22.70 -11.25
CA VAL A 185 -6.49 22.80 -12.70
C VAL A 185 -7.49 23.92 -13.02
N ASP A 186 -8.56 24.08 -12.24
CA ASP A 186 -9.57 25.14 -12.43
C ASP A 186 -8.96 26.55 -12.30
N ILE A 187 -7.93 26.71 -11.47
CA ILE A 187 -7.22 27.98 -11.26
C ILE A 187 -6.19 28.27 -12.38
N GLY A 188 -5.96 27.32 -13.30
CA GLY A 188 -5.00 27.46 -14.41
C GLY A 188 -3.52 27.35 -13.99
N TYR A 189 -3.24 27.05 -12.72
CA TYR A 189 -1.90 26.91 -12.15
C TYR A 189 -1.69 25.50 -11.62
N TYR A 190 -1.37 24.56 -12.51
CA TYR A 190 -1.00 23.21 -12.09
C TYR A 190 0.47 23.15 -11.65
N ARG A 191 0.70 23.24 -10.32
CA ARG A 191 2.03 23.01 -9.74
C ARG A 191 2.00 21.76 -8.87
N THR A 192 2.59 20.67 -9.37
CA THR A 192 2.70 19.41 -8.62
C THR A 192 3.51 19.62 -7.34
N ARG A 193 2.86 19.52 -6.18
CA ARG A 193 3.52 19.61 -4.87
C ARG A 193 4.07 18.26 -4.46
N VAL A 194 5.36 18.09 -4.71
CA VAL A 194 6.15 16.87 -4.43
C VAL A 194 6.09 16.40 -2.98
N TRP A 195 5.82 17.30 -2.02
CA TRP A 195 5.76 16.99 -0.60
C TRP A 195 4.59 16.05 -0.23
N LEU A 196 3.42 16.21 -0.84
CA LEU A 196 2.26 15.33 -0.57
C LEU A 196 2.58 13.87 -0.93
N TYR A 197 3.34 13.67 -2.01
CA TYR A 197 3.74 12.34 -2.45
C TYR A 197 4.83 11.74 -1.56
N LYS A 198 5.76 12.55 -1.05
CA LYS A 198 6.75 12.10 -0.06
C LYS A 198 6.07 11.66 1.23
N LEU A 199 5.09 12.42 1.71
CA LEU A 199 4.29 12.07 2.89
C LEU A 199 3.53 10.76 2.67
N TYR A 200 2.86 10.62 1.54
CA TYR A 200 2.13 9.39 1.19
C TYR A 200 3.05 8.17 1.12
N GLY A 201 4.19 8.30 0.43
CA GLY A 201 5.17 7.22 0.34
C GLY A 201 5.72 6.82 1.70
N ALA A 202 5.94 7.77 2.60
CA ALA A 202 6.38 7.49 3.97
C ALA A 202 5.31 6.72 4.77
N ILE A 203 4.04 7.12 4.66
CA ILE A 203 2.93 6.44 5.35
C ILE A 203 2.84 4.97 4.90
N ILE A 204 2.81 4.72 3.59
CA ILE A 204 2.74 3.34 3.07
C ILE A 204 3.96 2.53 3.48
N PHE A 205 5.15 3.12 3.36
CA PHE A 205 6.38 2.43 3.74
C PHE A 205 6.35 1.98 5.20
N PHE A 206 5.94 2.88 6.08
CA PHE A 206 5.80 2.59 7.50
C PHE A 206 4.74 1.51 7.74
N THR A 207 3.58 1.58 7.07
CA THR A 207 2.59 0.51 7.12
C THR A 207 3.17 -0.83 6.68
N CYS A 208 3.87 -0.88 5.54
CA CYS A 208 4.48 -2.10 5.04
C CYS A 208 5.50 -2.68 6.03
N LEU A 209 6.28 -1.82 6.67
CA LEU A 209 7.25 -2.21 7.70
C LEU A 209 6.55 -2.79 8.93
N VAL A 210 5.48 -2.16 9.42
CA VAL A 210 4.68 -2.67 10.54
C VAL A 210 4.10 -4.04 10.22
N LEU A 211 3.51 -4.21 9.03
CA LEU A 211 2.98 -5.51 8.59
C LEU A 211 4.07 -6.57 8.48
N PHE A 212 5.24 -6.22 7.95
CA PHE A 212 6.38 -7.13 7.84
C PHE A 212 6.88 -7.61 9.21
N VAL A 213 7.08 -6.69 10.16
CA VAL A 213 7.49 -7.02 11.53
C VAL A 213 6.44 -7.90 12.21
N TYR A 214 5.15 -7.63 11.98
CA TYR A 214 4.07 -8.45 12.50
C TYR A 214 4.14 -9.88 11.96
N VAL A 215 4.33 -10.05 10.64
CA VAL A 215 4.48 -11.37 10.02
C VAL A 215 5.68 -12.13 10.61
N LEU A 216 6.82 -11.46 10.78
CA LEU A 216 8.01 -12.08 11.39
C LEU A 216 7.82 -12.46 12.86
N ARG A 217 6.93 -11.78 13.59
CA ARG A 217 6.63 -12.11 14.99
C ARG A 217 5.65 -13.29 15.11
N LEU A 218 4.91 -13.58 14.05
CA LEU A 218 3.87 -14.59 14.05
C LEU A 218 4.45 -16.02 13.95
N PHE A 219 5.61 -16.16 13.30
CA PHE A 219 6.37 -17.40 13.15
C PHE A 219 7.57 -17.40 14.09
#